data_AF-A0AAV8YF28-F1
#
_entry.id   AF-A0AAV8YF28-F1
#
_cell.length_a   1.000
_cell.length_b   1.000
_cell.length_c   1.000
_cell.angle_alpha   90.00
_cell.angle_beta   90.00
_cell.angle_gamma   90.00
#
_symmetry.space_group_name_H-M   'P 1'
#
loop_
_entity.id
_entity.type
_entity.pdbx_description
1 polymer ?
#
loop_
_entity_poly.entity_id
_entity_poly.type
_entity_poly.pdbx_seq_one_letter_code
_entity_poly.pdbx_strand_id
1 'polypeptide(L)'
;MYSSRDYSLLRPTADDRQSVVDYFVGRHRSPTDSSLHEKTSENGRLLIDFAEEKRLVIKSTDFERKNIHKGTWKSPDGRTVNQIDHKKTEEMNIVNIRSYRGPDMNSDHFLVGIKLKQVIPTNKNNKRKNRKELIRLKEEENRKKYQKMLNIELEKINSKGNVNELWEEIKTVMKECAAGCQDKKGKRRKEWFDDSCKEILTSRNKARLKMLSNDTEENKQNYLKQRRECKKVLRNKKRKHREQFIRELEENFKNKEVRTLYMGLRKEKQGHKQEPMFLKGENGELITDEDKIIKRWKEYFEKLFK
;
A
#
# COMPACT_ATOMS: atom_id res chain seq x y z
N MET A 1 -38.47 -21.05 12.76
CA MET A 1 -38.17 -22.30 13.48
C MET A 1 -36.68 -22.37 13.70
N TYR A 2 -36.24 -21.98 14.89
CA TYR A 2 -34.85 -22.13 15.33
C TYR A 2 -34.67 -23.57 15.84
N SER A 3 -33.62 -24.25 15.38
CA SER A 3 -33.18 -25.52 15.95
C SER A 3 -31.89 -25.26 16.72
N SER A 4 -32.01 -25.14 18.04
CA SER A 4 -30.90 -25.26 18.97
C SER A 4 -30.33 -26.68 18.88
N ARG A 5 -29.01 -26.80 18.83
CA ARG A 5 -28.34 -28.06 19.18
C ARG A 5 -27.34 -27.79 20.28
N ASP A 6 -27.65 -28.35 21.44
CA ASP A 6 -26.80 -28.44 22.62
C ASP A 6 -25.47 -29.10 22.28
N TYR A 7 -24.38 -28.51 22.77
CA TYR A 7 -23.04 -29.07 22.74
C TYR A 7 -22.55 -29.23 24.18
N SER A 8 -23.22 -30.09 24.93
CA SER A 8 -22.66 -30.68 26.14
C SER A 8 -22.49 -32.18 25.90
N LEU A 9 -21.29 -32.68 26.21
CA LEU A 9 -20.82 -34.07 26.25
C LEU A 9 -19.86 -34.46 25.12
N LEU A 10 -18.56 -34.37 25.44
CA LEU A 10 -17.59 -35.48 25.47
C LEU A 10 -16.22 -34.88 25.82
N ARG A 11 -15.78 -35.06 27.08
CA ARG A 11 -14.41 -34.75 27.52
C ARG A 11 -13.58 -36.04 27.45
N PRO A 12 -12.45 -36.08 26.73
CA PRO A 12 -11.48 -37.16 26.86
C PRO A 12 -10.56 -36.91 28.07
N THR A 13 -10.22 -38.00 28.76
CA THR A 13 -9.30 -38.05 29.92
C THR A 13 -7.83 -38.05 29.49
N ALA A 14 -6.94 -37.78 30.46
CA ALA A 14 -5.58 -37.27 30.29
C ALA A 14 -4.49 -38.26 29.82
N ASP A 15 -4.84 -39.41 29.26
CA ASP A 15 -3.85 -40.46 28.95
C ASP A 15 -3.92 -40.85 27.47
N ASP A 16 -3.18 -40.09 26.64
CA ASP A 16 -2.73 -40.48 25.29
C ASP A 16 -1.93 -39.32 24.66
N ARG A 17 -0.77 -38.99 25.24
CA ARG A 17 0.12 -37.91 24.71
C ARG A 17 0.87 -38.28 23.42
N GLN A 18 0.63 -39.47 22.86
CA GLN A 18 1.16 -39.88 21.56
C GLN A 18 0.09 -39.85 20.45
N SER A 19 -1.20 -39.69 20.75
CA SER A 19 -2.28 -39.57 19.75
C SER A 19 -2.72 -38.12 19.48
N VAL A 20 -2.26 -37.16 20.28
CA VAL A 20 -2.56 -35.72 20.10
C VAL A 20 -1.85 -35.11 18.88
N VAL A 21 -0.80 -35.77 18.37
CA VAL A 21 -0.16 -35.39 17.10
C VAL A 21 -1.05 -35.73 15.89
N ASP A 22 -1.95 -36.71 16.03
CA ASP A 22 -2.86 -37.15 14.94
C ASP A 22 -4.32 -36.67 15.13
N TYR A 23 -4.70 -36.16 16.31
CA TYR A 23 -6.11 -35.81 16.60
C TYR A 23 -6.56 -34.39 16.19
N PHE A 24 -5.68 -33.58 15.58
CA PHE A 24 -6.07 -32.29 14.97
C PHE A 24 -6.05 -32.29 13.43
N VAL A 25 -6.27 -33.46 12.82
CA VAL A 25 -6.56 -33.60 11.37
C VAL A 25 -8.08 -33.54 11.09
N GLY A 26 -8.93 -33.43 12.13
CA GLY A 26 -10.39 -33.60 12.06
C GLY A 26 -11.27 -32.35 11.84
N ARG A 27 -10.70 -31.13 11.78
CA ARG A 27 -11.42 -29.92 11.29
C ARG A 27 -10.56 -29.25 10.21
N HIS A 28 -10.77 -29.73 8.99
CA HIS A 28 -10.12 -29.39 7.72
C HIS A 28 -8.87 -30.22 7.35
N ARG A 29 -9.15 -31.31 6.61
CA ARG A 29 -8.41 -31.86 5.44
C ARG A 29 -6.88 -31.88 5.54
N SER A 30 -6.30 -33.08 5.74
CA SER A 30 -4.94 -33.55 5.35
C SER A 30 -3.73 -32.61 5.57
N PRO A 31 -2.47 -33.08 5.51
CA PRO A 31 -1.33 -32.19 5.31
C PRO A 31 -1.51 -31.51 3.95
N THR A 32 -2.20 -30.37 3.91
CA THR A 32 -2.48 -29.74 2.62
C THR A 32 -1.17 -29.22 2.05
N ASP A 33 -1.03 -29.33 0.73
CA ASP A 33 0.00 -28.70 -0.09
C ASP A 33 -0.12 -27.16 -0.09
N SER A 34 -0.51 -26.56 1.03
CA SER A 34 -0.76 -25.13 1.25
C SER A 34 0.37 -24.43 2.01
N SER A 35 1.22 -25.19 2.72
CA SER A 35 2.42 -24.69 3.41
C SER A 35 3.72 -25.14 2.73
N LEU A 36 4.84 -24.50 3.07
CA LEU A 36 6.20 -24.98 2.77
C LEU A 36 6.81 -25.81 3.91
N HIS A 37 6.12 -25.91 5.05
CA HIS A 37 6.62 -26.64 6.20
C HIS A 37 6.41 -28.14 6.00
N GLU A 38 7.45 -28.87 5.61
CA GLU A 38 7.48 -30.34 5.67
C GLU A 38 7.70 -30.82 7.10
N LYS A 39 8.49 -30.07 7.87
CA LYS A 39 8.74 -30.26 9.31
C LYS A 39 8.66 -28.91 10.01
N THR A 40 8.06 -28.91 11.19
CA THR A 40 7.91 -27.72 12.03
C THR A 40 9.06 -27.62 13.03
N SER A 41 9.71 -26.46 13.10
CA SER A 41 10.74 -26.17 14.12
C SER A 41 10.12 -25.98 15.51
N GLU A 42 10.94 -25.94 16.56
CA GLU A 42 10.46 -25.65 17.93
C GLU A 42 9.69 -24.33 18.00
N ASN A 43 10.21 -23.26 17.41
CA ASN A 43 9.52 -21.98 17.29
C ASN A 43 8.19 -22.09 16.52
N GLY A 44 8.13 -22.96 15.52
CA GLY A 44 6.89 -23.24 14.80
C GLY A 44 5.87 -23.98 15.66
N ARG A 45 6.30 -24.89 16.54
CA ARG A 45 5.41 -25.56 17.52
C ARG A 45 4.87 -24.54 18.53
N LEU A 46 5.73 -23.71 19.10
CA LEU A 46 5.31 -22.61 19.98
C LEU A 46 4.29 -21.68 19.31
N LEU A 47 4.45 -21.42 18.01
CA LEU A 47 3.49 -20.62 17.23
C LEU A 47 2.12 -21.32 17.10
N ILE A 48 2.13 -22.64 16.90
CA ILE A 48 0.92 -23.47 16.80
C ILE A 48 0.23 -23.53 18.17
N ASP A 49 0.97 -23.84 19.23
CA ASP A 49 0.46 -23.93 20.60
C ASP A 49 -0.18 -22.60 21.03
N PHE A 50 0.49 -21.48 20.73
CA PHE A 50 -0.05 -20.14 20.97
C PHE A 50 -1.34 -19.87 20.18
N ALA A 51 -1.37 -20.27 18.90
CA ALA A 51 -2.56 -20.08 18.08
C ALA A 51 -3.73 -20.94 18.59
N GLU A 52 -3.46 -22.16 19.04
CA GLU A 52 -4.44 -23.06 19.64
C GLU A 52 -5.01 -22.47 20.94
N GLU A 53 -4.14 -22.07 21.87
CA GLU A 53 -4.54 -21.50 23.17
C GLU A 53 -5.42 -20.26 22.99
N LYS A 54 -5.07 -19.41 22.02
CA LYS A 54 -5.80 -18.17 21.71
C LYS A 54 -6.92 -18.34 20.69
N ARG A 55 -7.21 -19.57 20.24
CA ARG A 55 -8.24 -19.88 19.21
C ARG A 55 -8.07 -19.07 17.92
N LEU A 56 -6.82 -18.81 17.53
CA LEU A 56 -6.45 -18.10 16.31
C LEU A 56 -6.22 -19.10 15.17
N VAL A 57 -6.48 -18.65 13.94
CA VAL A 57 -6.17 -19.42 12.73
C VAL A 57 -4.91 -18.85 12.07
N ILE A 58 -3.96 -19.72 11.72
CA ILE A 58 -2.76 -19.37 10.94
C ILE A 58 -3.13 -19.26 9.46
N LYS A 59 -3.84 -18.20 9.08
CA LYS A 59 -4.43 -18.03 7.72
C LYS A 59 -3.46 -18.12 6.56
N SER A 60 -2.15 -17.93 6.79
CA SER A 60 -1.12 -18.08 5.76
C SER A 60 -0.96 -19.51 5.22
N THR A 61 -1.43 -20.53 5.95
CA THR A 61 -1.35 -21.94 5.57
C THR A 61 -2.69 -22.52 5.11
N ASP A 62 -3.76 -21.73 5.09
CA ASP A 62 -5.13 -22.19 4.77
C ASP A 62 -5.44 -22.29 3.27
N PHE A 63 -4.54 -21.81 2.42
CA PHE A 63 -4.83 -21.59 1.00
C PHE A 63 -3.84 -22.34 0.12
N GLU A 64 -4.33 -23.31 -0.65
CA GLU A 64 -3.56 -24.02 -1.66
C GLU A 64 -3.03 -23.07 -2.74
N ARG A 65 -1.76 -23.23 -3.09
CA ARG A 65 -1.07 -22.41 -4.11
C ARG A 65 0.28 -22.99 -4.47
N LYS A 66 0.84 -22.51 -5.58
CA LYS A 66 2.23 -22.79 -5.96
C LYS A 66 3.22 -22.33 -4.87
N ASN A 67 4.26 -23.12 -4.62
CA ASN A 67 5.35 -22.82 -3.66
C ASN A 67 5.97 -21.43 -3.81
N ILE A 68 5.99 -20.89 -5.04
CA ILE A 68 6.48 -19.54 -5.32
C ILE A 68 5.72 -18.42 -4.59
N HIS A 69 4.49 -18.69 -4.15
CA HIS A 69 3.60 -17.76 -3.44
C HIS A 69 3.52 -18.03 -1.94
N LYS A 70 4.15 -19.11 -1.44
CA LYS A 70 4.18 -19.49 -0.03
C LYS A 70 5.42 -18.93 0.68
N GLY A 71 6.58 -19.00 0.03
CA GLY A 71 7.85 -18.55 0.60
C GLY A 71 7.87 -17.05 0.87
N THR A 72 8.23 -16.67 2.09
CA THR A 72 8.24 -15.28 2.56
C THR A 72 9.66 -14.75 2.78
N TRP A 73 10.64 -15.64 2.87
CA TRP A 73 12.05 -15.30 3.03
C TRP A 73 12.92 -16.17 2.13
N LYS A 74 14.02 -15.60 1.63
CA LYS A 74 15.03 -16.29 0.84
C LYS A 74 16.40 -16.12 1.49
N SER A 75 17.14 -17.22 1.64
CA SER A 75 18.47 -17.19 2.23
C SER A 75 19.45 -16.33 1.43
N PRO A 76 20.49 -15.75 2.08
CA PRO A 76 21.51 -14.95 1.40
C PRO A 76 22.26 -15.71 0.30
N ASP A 77 22.44 -17.03 0.46
CA ASP A 77 23.06 -17.90 -0.53
C ASP A 77 22.16 -18.20 -1.75
N GLY A 78 20.89 -17.77 -1.69
CA GLY A 78 19.92 -17.91 -2.77
C GLY A 78 19.34 -19.31 -2.95
N ARG A 79 19.66 -20.27 -2.09
CA ARG A 79 19.28 -21.68 -2.25
C ARG A 79 17.97 -22.02 -1.55
N THR A 80 17.78 -21.49 -0.34
CA THR A 80 16.68 -21.87 0.53
C THR A 80 15.60 -20.80 0.53
N VAL A 81 14.34 -21.24 0.49
CA VAL A 81 13.17 -20.36 0.59
C VAL A 81 12.28 -20.91 1.69
N ASN A 82 12.05 -20.10 2.73
CA ASN A 82 11.25 -20.49 3.89
C ASN A 82 9.96 -19.66 3.97
N GLN A 83 8.95 -20.23 4.61
CA GLN A 83 7.73 -19.53 5.01
C GLN A 83 7.87 -19.19 6.51
N ILE A 84 8.29 -17.97 6.84
CA ILE A 84 8.52 -17.55 8.24
C ILE A 84 7.65 -16.37 8.67
N ASP A 85 6.97 -15.72 7.73
CA ASP A 85 6.06 -14.61 8.00
C ASP A 85 4.61 -15.12 7.94
N HIS A 86 3.97 -15.20 9.11
CA HIS A 86 2.64 -15.78 9.27
C HIS A 86 1.62 -14.75 9.78
N LYS A 87 0.41 -14.80 9.22
CA LYS A 87 -0.74 -14.04 9.74
C LYS A 87 -1.62 -14.95 10.58
N LYS A 88 -1.66 -14.67 11.87
CA LYS A 88 -2.62 -15.22 12.84
C LYS A 88 -3.82 -14.27 12.92
N THR A 89 -5.04 -14.81 12.90
CA THR A 89 -6.25 -13.99 13.04
C THR A 89 -7.47 -14.82 13.43
N GLU A 90 -8.45 -14.16 14.02
CA GLU A 90 -9.83 -14.64 14.15
C GLU A 90 -10.68 -14.24 12.92
N GLU A 91 -10.17 -13.33 12.09
CA GLU A 91 -10.90 -12.74 10.98
C GLU A 91 -11.17 -13.75 9.87
N MET A 92 -12.46 -13.99 9.62
CA MET A 92 -12.94 -14.88 8.56
C MET A 92 -13.02 -14.20 7.18
N ASN A 93 -12.82 -12.89 7.11
CA ASN A 93 -12.95 -12.11 5.87
C ASN A 93 -11.67 -12.09 5.01
N ILE A 94 -10.63 -12.81 5.42
CA ILE A 94 -9.42 -13.02 4.63
C ILE A 94 -9.73 -14.02 3.51
N VAL A 95 -9.57 -13.57 2.27
CA VAL A 95 -9.79 -14.40 1.07
C VAL A 95 -8.49 -14.94 0.48
N ASN A 96 -7.36 -14.29 0.77
CA ASN A 96 -6.04 -14.76 0.32
C ASN A 96 -4.90 -14.12 1.12
N ILE A 97 -3.79 -14.81 1.29
CA ILE A 97 -2.54 -14.27 1.88
C ILE A 97 -1.37 -14.81 1.10
N ARG A 98 -0.64 -14.05 0.28
CA ARG A 98 0.47 -14.62 -0.52
C ARG A 98 1.69 -13.73 -0.57
N SER A 99 2.83 -14.34 -0.87
CA SER A 99 4.06 -13.63 -1.21
C SER A 99 4.08 -13.13 -2.65
N TYR A 100 4.59 -11.91 -2.82
CA TYR A 100 4.76 -11.22 -4.08
C TYR A 100 6.26 -11.08 -4.38
N ARG A 101 6.72 -11.80 -5.41
CA ARG A 101 8.13 -11.78 -5.84
C ARG A 101 8.51 -10.58 -6.73
N GLY A 102 7.51 -9.89 -7.26
CA GLY A 102 7.70 -8.74 -8.15
C GLY A 102 8.23 -7.49 -7.43
N PRO A 103 7.60 -7.04 -6.33
CA PRO A 103 8.11 -5.94 -5.52
C PRO A 103 9.51 -6.25 -4.99
N ASP A 104 10.43 -5.30 -5.16
CA ASP A 104 11.79 -5.36 -4.64
C ASP A 104 11.97 -4.30 -3.56
N MET A 105 12.09 -4.75 -2.31
CA MET A 105 12.27 -3.90 -1.13
C MET A 105 13.72 -3.88 -0.62
N ASN A 106 14.68 -4.44 -1.38
CA ASN A 106 16.06 -4.66 -0.92
C ASN A 106 16.15 -5.44 0.41
N SER A 107 15.19 -6.32 0.67
CA SER A 107 15.22 -7.28 1.78
C SER A 107 15.30 -8.69 1.20
N ASP A 108 15.83 -9.60 2.02
CA ASP A 108 15.75 -11.05 1.91
C ASP A 108 14.31 -11.60 2.09
N HIS A 109 13.39 -10.79 2.60
CA HIS A 109 11.96 -11.08 2.62
C HIS A 109 11.25 -10.69 1.31
N PHE A 110 10.29 -11.52 0.92
CA PHE A 110 9.29 -11.20 -0.09
C PHE A 110 8.13 -10.44 0.54
N LEU A 111 7.53 -9.52 -0.20
CA LEU A 111 6.34 -8.81 0.26
C LEU A 111 5.18 -9.80 0.44
N VAL A 112 4.68 -9.97 1.65
CA VAL A 112 3.45 -10.73 1.91
C VAL A 112 2.25 -9.79 1.86
N GLY A 113 1.25 -10.14 1.05
CA GLY A 113 0.03 -9.35 0.91
C GLY A 113 -1.22 -10.16 1.24
N ILE A 114 -2.10 -9.53 2.00
CA ILE A 114 -3.39 -10.06 2.43
C ILE A 114 -4.51 -9.44 1.58
N LYS A 115 -5.41 -10.26 1.07
CA LYS A 115 -6.63 -9.84 0.38
C LYS A 115 -7.82 -10.04 1.33
N LEU A 116 -8.42 -8.94 1.73
CA LEU A 116 -9.62 -8.90 2.59
C LEU A 116 -10.86 -8.68 1.74
N LYS A 117 -11.99 -9.27 2.14
CA LYS A 117 -13.32 -8.97 1.60
C LYS A 117 -14.11 -8.23 2.67
N GLN A 118 -14.20 -6.91 2.55
CA GLN A 118 -14.95 -6.07 3.48
C GLN A 118 -16.04 -5.29 2.74
N VAL A 119 -17.22 -5.22 3.33
CA VAL A 119 -18.29 -4.32 2.89
C VAL A 119 -18.09 -3.00 3.63
N ILE A 120 -17.77 -1.93 2.90
CA ILE A 120 -17.60 -0.60 3.48
C ILE A 120 -18.86 0.21 3.19
N PRO A 121 -19.57 0.74 4.22
CA PRO A 121 -20.67 1.66 3.99
C PRO A 121 -20.14 2.93 3.32
N THR A 122 -20.64 3.22 2.13
CA THR A 122 -20.22 4.40 1.37
C THR A 122 -21.00 5.62 1.83
N ASN A 123 -20.34 6.53 2.54
CA ASN A 123 -20.92 7.83 2.84
C ASN A 123 -20.82 8.74 1.59
N LYS A 124 -21.90 8.81 0.81
CA LYS A 124 -21.96 9.50 -0.49
C LYS A 124 -21.89 11.04 -0.40
N ASN A 125 -21.84 11.61 0.80
CA ASN A 125 -22.03 13.06 1.01
C ASN A 125 -20.77 13.92 0.87
N ASN A 126 -19.58 13.35 0.63
CA ASN A 126 -18.36 14.14 0.46
C ASN A 126 -18.09 14.53 -1.01
N LYS A 127 -18.97 15.35 -1.60
CA LYS A 127 -18.63 16.11 -2.82
C LYS A 127 -17.68 17.26 -2.46
N ARG A 128 -16.41 16.95 -2.19
CA ARG A 128 -15.37 17.98 -2.09
C ARG A 128 -15.28 18.73 -3.43
N LYS A 129 -15.64 20.02 -3.44
CA LYS A 129 -15.48 20.87 -4.63
C LYS A 129 -14.02 20.85 -5.08
N ASN A 130 -13.76 20.45 -6.33
CA ASN A 130 -12.42 20.31 -6.91
C ASN A 130 -11.78 21.69 -7.17
N ARG A 131 -11.25 22.35 -6.13
CA ARG A 131 -10.48 23.61 -6.28
C ARG A 131 -9.25 23.49 -7.21
N LYS A 132 -8.86 22.27 -7.61
CA LYS A 132 -7.71 21.98 -8.47
C LYS A 132 -7.96 22.17 -9.96
N GLU A 133 -9.22 22.19 -10.40
CA GLU A 133 -9.58 22.36 -11.82
C GLU A 133 -9.15 23.75 -12.34
N LEU A 134 -9.31 24.80 -11.52
CA LEU A 134 -8.96 26.18 -11.90
C LEU A 134 -7.46 26.45 -12.09
N ILE A 135 -6.56 25.64 -11.51
CA ILE A 135 -5.11 25.91 -11.55
C ILE A 135 -4.53 25.62 -12.95
N ARG A 136 -5.13 24.70 -13.71
CA ARG A 136 -4.61 24.25 -15.01
C ARG A 136 -4.99 25.14 -16.19
N LEU A 137 -6.01 25.99 -16.06
CA LEU A 137 -6.29 27.05 -17.03
C LEU A 137 -5.16 28.11 -17.10
N LYS A 138 -4.18 28.06 -16.18
CA LYS A 138 -2.97 28.86 -16.26
C LYS A 138 -1.98 28.36 -17.32
N GLU A 139 -2.07 27.08 -17.72
CA GLU A 139 -1.21 26.52 -18.77
C GLU A 139 -1.66 27.07 -20.13
N GLU A 140 -0.70 27.52 -20.96
CA GLU A 140 -1.01 28.27 -22.18
C GLU A 140 -1.84 27.46 -23.19
N GLU A 141 -1.55 26.17 -23.34
CA GLU A 141 -2.26 25.26 -24.24
C GLU A 141 -3.72 25.06 -23.81
N ASN A 142 -3.93 24.80 -22.51
CA ASN A 142 -5.26 24.63 -21.93
C ASN A 142 -6.06 25.94 -21.98
N ARG A 143 -5.40 27.09 -21.83
CA ARG A 143 -6.04 28.41 -21.97
C ARG A 143 -6.53 28.65 -23.40
N LYS A 144 -5.70 28.39 -24.42
CA LYS A 144 -6.07 28.55 -25.83
C LYS A 144 -7.22 27.63 -26.22
N LYS A 145 -7.17 26.37 -25.77
CA LYS A 145 -8.24 25.38 -25.97
C LYS A 145 -9.55 25.83 -25.32
N TYR A 146 -9.48 26.33 -24.09
CA TYR A 146 -10.64 26.85 -23.36
C TYR A 146 -11.28 28.05 -24.05
N GLN A 147 -10.48 29.04 -24.47
CA GLN A 147 -10.99 30.20 -25.19
C GLN A 147 -11.69 29.80 -26.50
N LYS A 148 -11.10 28.89 -27.27
CA LYS A 148 -11.69 28.41 -28.52
C LYS A 148 -13.02 27.68 -28.29
N MET A 149 -13.07 26.76 -27.32
CA MET A 149 -14.31 26.04 -26.99
C MET A 149 -15.38 26.99 -26.43
N LEU A 150 -15.00 27.92 -25.56
CA LEU A 150 -15.94 28.85 -24.94
C LEU A 150 -16.60 29.76 -25.98
N ASN A 151 -15.83 30.29 -26.94
CA ASN A 151 -16.39 31.14 -28.00
C ASN A 151 -17.43 30.38 -28.84
N ILE A 152 -17.14 29.12 -29.22
CA ILE A 152 -18.05 28.30 -30.01
C ILE A 152 -19.34 27.97 -29.26
N GLU A 153 -19.25 27.64 -27.97
CA GLU A 153 -20.43 27.25 -27.19
C GLU A 153 -21.28 28.46 -26.74
N LEU A 154 -20.65 29.63 -26.50
CA LEU A 154 -21.40 30.85 -26.18
C LEU A 154 -22.21 31.38 -27.38
N GLU A 155 -21.74 31.18 -28.61
CA GLU A 155 -22.48 31.54 -29.84
C GLU A 155 -23.79 30.76 -30.01
N LYS A 156 -23.93 29.61 -29.34
CA LYS A 156 -25.13 28.77 -29.42
C LYS A 156 -26.20 29.14 -28.39
N ILE A 157 -25.87 30.00 -27.43
CA ILE A 157 -26.80 30.41 -26.37
C ILE A 157 -27.86 31.34 -26.97
N ASN A 158 -29.13 31.02 -26.75
CA ASN A 158 -30.24 31.77 -27.30
C ASN A 158 -30.66 32.91 -26.34
N SER A 159 -30.53 34.16 -26.77
CA SER A 159 -30.75 35.37 -25.95
C SER A 159 -32.21 35.67 -25.59
N LYS A 160 -33.12 34.69 -25.65
CA LYS A 160 -34.58 34.88 -25.49
C LYS A 160 -35.13 34.48 -24.11
N GLY A 161 -34.31 33.94 -23.21
CA GLY A 161 -34.70 33.55 -21.85
C GLY A 161 -34.65 34.71 -20.83
N ASN A 162 -35.16 34.47 -19.62
CA ASN A 162 -35.01 35.42 -18.51
C ASN A 162 -33.52 35.53 -18.12
N VAL A 163 -33.08 36.69 -17.60
CA VAL A 163 -31.70 36.97 -17.19
C VAL A 163 -31.11 35.86 -16.29
N ASN A 164 -31.92 35.32 -15.37
CA ASN A 164 -31.48 34.23 -14.49
C ASN A 164 -31.24 32.90 -15.23
N GLU A 165 -32.06 32.59 -16.22
CA GLU A 165 -31.94 31.37 -17.04
C GLU A 165 -30.72 31.48 -17.95
N LEU A 166 -30.56 32.65 -18.60
CA LEU A 166 -29.41 32.96 -19.43
C LEU A 166 -28.09 32.87 -18.63
N TRP A 167 -28.09 33.37 -17.38
CA TRP A 167 -26.93 33.27 -16.50
C TRP A 167 -26.58 31.83 -16.13
N GLU A 168 -27.56 30.99 -15.78
CA GLU A 168 -27.28 29.59 -15.47
C GLU A 168 -26.82 28.80 -16.70
N GLU A 169 -27.30 29.15 -17.90
CA GLU A 169 -26.82 28.56 -19.16
C GLU A 169 -25.36 28.94 -19.44
N ILE A 170 -25.02 30.23 -19.39
CA ILE A 170 -23.63 30.72 -19.54
C ILE A 170 -22.71 30.03 -18.52
N LYS A 171 -23.13 29.99 -17.26
CA LYS A 171 -22.35 29.38 -16.17
C LYS A 171 -22.18 27.87 -16.36
N THR A 172 -23.16 27.20 -16.97
CA THR A 172 -23.07 25.77 -17.31
C THR A 172 -22.08 25.56 -18.43
N VAL A 173 -22.20 26.31 -19.52
CA VAL A 173 -21.25 26.30 -20.65
C VAL A 173 -19.82 26.56 -20.18
N MET A 174 -19.61 27.60 -19.35
CA MET A 174 -18.29 27.91 -18.79
C MET A 174 -17.68 26.74 -18.01
N LYS A 175 -18.49 26.01 -17.24
CA LYS A 175 -18.03 24.85 -16.47
C LYS A 175 -17.74 23.65 -17.38
N GLU A 176 -18.57 23.42 -18.39
CA GLU A 176 -18.41 22.30 -19.33
C GLU A 176 -17.19 22.49 -20.23
N CYS A 177 -16.99 23.68 -20.79
CA CYS A 177 -15.77 24.01 -21.53
C CYS A 177 -14.53 23.86 -20.64
N ALA A 178 -14.60 24.31 -19.38
CA ALA A 178 -13.48 24.18 -18.45
C ALA A 178 -13.17 22.71 -18.14
N ALA A 179 -14.19 21.85 -18.01
CA ALA A 179 -14.02 20.42 -17.79
C ALA A 179 -13.49 19.69 -19.04
N GLY A 180 -13.95 20.05 -20.24
CA GLY A 180 -13.54 19.45 -21.52
C GLY A 180 -12.13 19.83 -21.97
N CYS A 181 -11.62 20.97 -21.50
CA CYS A 181 -10.25 21.40 -21.77
C CYS A 181 -9.22 20.74 -20.85
N GLN A 182 -9.66 20.11 -19.76
CA GLN A 182 -8.75 19.51 -18.79
C GLN A 182 -8.60 18.02 -19.06
N ASP A 183 -7.37 17.55 -19.23
CA ASP A 183 -7.10 16.12 -19.31
C ASP A 183 -7.59 15.41 -18.05
N LYS A 184 -8.33 14.31 -18.26
CA LYS A 184 -8.79 13.42 -17.19
C LYS A 184 -7.60 13.02 -16.32
N LYS A 185 -7.77 13.19 -15.00
CA LYS A 185 -6.76 12.94 -13.96
C LYS A 185 -5.90 11.70 -14.27
N GLY A 186 -4.66 11.91 -14.69
CA GLY A 186 -3.59 10.97 -14.38
C GLY A 186 -3.29 11.02 -12.87
N LYS A 187 -2.95 9.87 -12.27
CA LYS A 187 -2.32 9.87 -10.94
C LYS A 187 -1.15 10.84 -11.00
N ARG A 188 -1.04 11.77 -10.03
CA ARG A 188 0.12 12.66 -9.90
C ARG A 188 1.39 11.80 -9.90
N ARG A 189 2.07 11.73 -11.04
CA ARG A 189 3.45 11.25 -11.08
C ARG A 189 4.27 12.26 -10.28
N LYS A 190 5.28 11.78 -9.56
CA LYS A 190 6.27 12.69 -8.96
C LYS A 190 6.85 13.51 -10.11
N GLU A 191 6.99 14.82 -9.95
CA GLU A 191 7.43 15.72 -11.04
C GLU A 191 8.80 15.30 -11.62
N TRP A 192 9.66 14.69 -10.81
CA TRP A 192 10.96 14.15 -11.26
C TRP A 192 10.91 12.78 -11.95
N PHE A 193 9.78 12.07 -11.87
CA PHE A 193 9.62 10.69 -12.35
C PHE A 193 9.00 10.68 -13.75
N ASP A 194 9.86 10.52 -14.74
CA ASP A 194 9.50 10.46 -16.16
C ASP A 194 9.45 9.02 -16.69
N ASP A 195 9.19 8.87 -17.99
CA ASP A 195 9.10 7.56 -18.62
C ASP A 195 10.46 6.84 -18.69
N SER A 196 11.58 7.59 -18.76
CA SER A 196 12.93 7.00 -18.65
C SER A 196 13.15 6.30 -17.29
N CYS A 197 12.61 6.88 -16.20
CA CYS A 197 12.62 6.25 -14.88
C CYS A 197 11.78 4.98 -14.86
N LYS A 198 10.64 4.97 -15.55
CA LYS A 198 9.75 3.80 -15.65
C LYS A 198 10.40 2.67 -16.44
N GLU A 199 11.05 2.99 -17.55
CA GLU A 199 11.76 2.04 -18.41
C GLU A 199 12.90 1.35 -17.65
N ILE A 200 13.78 2.12 -17.00
CA ILE A 200 14.92 1.54 -16.28
C ILE A 200 14.47 0.71 -15.08
N LEU A 201 13.39 1.11 -14.39
CA LEU A 201 12.77 0.28 -13.33
C LEU A 201 12.18 -1.01 -13.88
N THR A 202 11.53 -0.94 -15.04
CA THR A 202 10.95 -2.12 -15.70
C THR A 202 12.05 -3.08 -16.13
N SER A 203 13.14 -2.58 -16.71
CA SER A 203 14.33 -3.38 -17.06
C SER A 203 14.91 -4.09 -15.84
N ARG A 204 15.16 -3.33 -14.75
CA ARG A 204 15.64 -3.89 -13.48
C ARG A 204 14.71 -4.96 -12.92
N ASN A 205 13.39 -4.72 -12.94
CA ASN A 205 12.41 -5.68 -12.42
C ASN A 205 12.37 -6.96 -13.26
N LYS A 206 12.46 -6.85 -14.60
CA LYS A 206 12.58 -8.01 -15.49
C LYS A 206 13.84 -8.82 -15.20
N ALA A 207 14.99 -8.15 -15.05
CA ALA A 207 16.24 -8.82 -14.69
C ALA A 207 16.16 -9.53 -13.33
N ARG A 208 15.52 -8.91 -12.32
CA ARG A 208 15.28 -9.53 -11.02
C ARG A 208 14.42 -10.79 -11.13
N LEU A 209 13.30 -10.72 -11.88
CA LEU A 209 12.43 -11.87 -12.07
C LEU A 209 13.14 -13.01 -12.80
N LYS A 210 14.00 -12.70 -13.79
CA LYS A 210 14.83 -13.69 -14.48
C LYS A 210 15.80 -14.36 -13.53
N MET A 211 16.52 -13.60 -12.69
CA MET A 211 17.40 -14.12 -11.65
C MET A 211 16.66 -14.99 -10.62
N LEU A 212 15.47 -14.57 -10.18
CA LEU A 212 14.65 -15.35 -9.24
C LEU A 212 14.11 -16.65 -9.84
N SER A 213 13.94 -16.71 -11.15
CA SER A 213 13.47 -17.89 -11.87
C SER A 213 14.60 -18.86 -12.24
N ASN A 214 15.77 -18.33 -12.61
CA ASN A 214 16.94 -19.10 -12.98
C ASN A 214 18.21 -18.42 -12.42
N ASP A 215 18.75 -18.96 -11.34
CA ASP A 215 19.78 -18.33 -10.52
C ASP A 215 21.21 -18.58 -11.05
N THR A 216 21.44 -18.28 -12.33
CA THR A 216 22.77 -18.36 -12.93
C THR A 216 23.63 -17.14 -12.58
N GLU A 217 24.95 -17.31 -12.60
CA GLU A 217 25.88 -16.19 -12.38
C GLU A 217 25.65 -15.06 -13.40
N GLU A 218 25.37 -15.40 -14.66
CA GLU A 218 25.02 -14.42 -15.69
C GLU A 218 23.77 -13.60 -15.32
N ASN A 219 22.69 -14.25 -14.86
CA ASN A 219 21.47 -13.56 -14.47
C ASN A 219 21.67 -12.70 -13.22
N LYS A 220 22.50 -13.15 -12.26
CA LYS A 220 22.90 -12.36 -11.09
C LYS A 220 23.66 -11.11 -11.51
N GLN A 221 24.68 -11.25 -12.33
CA GLN A 221 25.48 -10.12 -12.82
C GLN A 221 24.63 -9.13 -13.63
N ASN A 222 23.74 -9.62 -14.49
CA ASN A 222 22.82 -8.76 -15.23
C ASN A 222 21.87 -7.99 -14.29
N TYR A 223 21.28 -8.64 -13.28
CA TYR A 223 20.45 -7.93 -12.28
C TYR A 223 21.27 -6.88 -11.52
N LEU A 224 22.49 -7.22 -11.06
CA LEU A 224 23.36 -6.28 -10.35
C LEU A 224 23.70 -5.05 -11.21
N LYS A 225 24.00 -5.26 -12.50
CA LYS A 225 24.22 -4.18 -13.48
C LYS A 225 22.99 -3.28 -13.61
N GLN A 226 21.82 -3.85 -13.89
CA GLN A 226 20.56 -3.10 -14.02
C GLN A 226 20.18 -2.38 -12.72
N ARG A 227 20.45 -2.97 -11.56
CA ARG A 227 20.21 -2.37 -10.24
C ARG A 227 21.09 -1.13 -10.01
N ARG A 228 22.38 -1.20 -10.37
CA ARG A 228 23.31 -0.06 -10.27
C ARG A 228 22.89 1.08 -11.20
N GLU A 229 22.59 0.77 -12.46
CA GLU A 229 22.15 1.77 -13.45
C GLU A 229 20.82 2.42 -13.06
N CYS A 230 19.83 1.61 -12.66
CA CYS A 230 18.55 2.12 -12.16
C CYS A 230 18.75 3.08 -10.98
N LYS A 231 19.58 2.70 -9.99
CA LYS A 231 19.89 3.55 -8.83
C LYS A 231 20.56 4.86 -9.25
N LYS A 232 21.49 4.82 -10.20
CA LYS A 232 22.19 6.00 -10.75
C LYS A 232 21.21 6.96 -11.43
N VAL A 233 20.38 6.46 -12.35
CA VAL A 233 19.39 7.26 -13.09
C VAL A 233 18.39 7.91 -12.12
N LEU A 234 17.80 7.14 -11.21
CA LEU A 234 16.81 7.66 -10.25
C LEU A 234 17.42 8.70 -9.31
N ARG A 235 18.66 8.50 -8.85
CA ARG A 235 19.39 9.49 -8.04
C ARG A 235 19.65 10.78 -8.83
N ASN A 236 20.11 10.68 -10.07
CA ASN A 236 20.38 11.83 -10.92
C ASN A 236 19.10 12.62 -11.24
N LYS A 237 18.00 11.95 -11.54
CA LYS A 237 16.70 12.60 -11.82
C LYS A 237 16.17 13.34 -10.58
N LYS A 238 16.23 12.72 -9.40
CA LYS A 238 15.89 13.39 -8.13
C LYS A 238 16.78 14.60 -7.87
N ARG A 239 18.10 14.48 -8.09
CA ARG A 239 19.05 15.58 -7.90
C ARG A 239 18.75 16.75 -8.83
N LYS A 240 18.58 16.49 -10.13
CA LYS A 240 18.23 17.53 -11.13
C LYS A 240 16.92 18.25 -10.79
N HIS A 241 15.89 17.50 -10.38
CA HIS A 241 14.63 18.11 -9.95
C HIS A 241 14.78 18.97 -8.72
N ARG A 242 15.57 18.54 -7.73
CA ARG A 242 15.87 19.35 -6.55
C ARG A 242 16.65 20.62 -6.90
N GLU A 243 17.65 20.52 -7.77
CA GLU A 243 18.41 21.69 -8.26
C GLU A 243 17.51 22.68 -9.01
N GLN A 244 16.60 22.18 -9.86
CA GLN A 244 15.63 23.01 -10.55
C GLN A 244 14.66 23.70 -9.57
N PHE A 245 14.15 22.96 -8.60
CA PHE A 245 13.29 23.52 -7.56
C PHE A 245 13.97 24.64 -6.76
N ILE A 246 15.27 24.48 -6.43
CA ILE A 246 16.04 25.53 -5.76
C ILE A 246 16.20 26.76 -6.66
N ARG A 247 16.54 26.57 -7.95
CA ARG A 247 16.62 27.67 -8.93
C ARG A 247 15.30 28.44 -9.06
N GLU A 248 14.17 27.74 -9.09
CA GLU A 248 12.84 28.36 -9.10
C GLU A 248 12.59 29.20 -7.83
N LEU A 249 13.06 28.75 -6.66
CA LEU A 249 12.98 29.55 -5.43
C LEU A 249 13.85 30.82 -5.51
N GLU A 250 15.07 30.71 -6.04
CA GLU A 250 15.97 31.86 -6.22
C GLU A 250 15.38 32.90 -7.19
N GLU A 251 14.75 32.44 -8.27
CA GLU A 251 14.08 33.32 -9.24
C GLU A 251 12.86 34.01 -8.63
N ASN A 252 12.02 33.26 -7.89
CA ASN A 252 10.89 33.86 -7.16
C ASN A 252 11.35 34.92 -6.17
N PHE A 253 12.51 34.73 -5.53
CA PHE A 253 13.12 35.73 -4.65
C PHE A 253 13.54 36.97 -5.43
N LYS A 254 14.26 36.83 -6.55
CA LYS A 254 14.68 37.94 -7.43
C LYS A 254 13.49 38.73 -7.97
N ASN A 255 12.43 38.04 -8.37
CA ASN A 255 11.22 38.62 -8.94
C ASN A 255 10.24 39.18 -7.88
N LYS A 256 10.61 39.15 -6.59
CA LYS A 256 9.77 39.59 -5.46
C LYS A 256 8.41 38.87 -5.39
N GLU A 257 8.33 37.62 -5.88
CA GLU A 257 7.14 36.79 -5.75
C GLU A 257 7.05 36.13 -4.36
N VAL A 258 6.81 36.96 -3.35
CA VAL A 258 6.87 36.56 -1.92
C VAL A 258 5.99 35.34 -1.62
N ARG A 259 4.78 35.29 -2.18
CA ARG A 259 3.84 34.19 -1.92
C ARG A 259 4.32 32.84 -2.44
N THR A 260 4.82 32.77 -3.67
CA THR A 260 5.28 31.51 -4.30
C THR A 260 6.55 31.02 -3.62
N LEU A 261 7.47 31.93 -3.28
CA LEU A 261 8.66 31.65 -2.49
C LEU A 261 8.34 30.98 -1.15
N TYR A 262 7.50 31.61 -0.31
CA TYR A 262 7.14 31.04 1.00
C TYR A 262 6.35 29.73 0.89
N MET A 263 5.52 29.57 -0.15
CA MET A 263 4.86 28.29 -0.42
C MET A 263 5.85 27.18 -0.75
N GLY A 264 6.88 27.48 -1.55
CA GLY A 264 7.94 26.53 -1.89
C GLY A 264 8.82 26.20 -0.68
N LEU A 265 9.28 27.22 0.06
CA LEU A 265 10.04 27.02 1.31
C LEU A 265 9.29 26.18 2.33
N ARG A 266 7.97 26.39 2.47
CA ARG A 266 7.12 25.57 3.35
C ARG A 266 7.06 24.12 2.90
N LYS A 267 7.08 23.83 1.59
CA LYS A 267 7.13 22.45 1.09
C LYS A 267 8.46 21.77 1.41
N GLU A 268 9.59 22.47 1.26
CA GLU A 268 10.91 21.93 1.60
C GLU A 268 11.07 21.73 3.12
N LYS A 269 10.58 22.70 3.91
CA LYS A 269 10.63 22.67 5.39
C LYS A 269 9.57 21.79 6.04
N GLN A 270 8.57 21.33 5.29
CA GLN A 270 7.68 20.27 5.75
C GLN A 270 8.47 18.96 5.81
N GLY A 271 9.31 18.84 6.83
CA GLY A 271 10.00 17.60 7.16
C GLY A 271 9.01 16.48 7.50
N HIS A 272 9.55 15.36 7.98
CA HIS A 272 8.72 14.28 8.48
C HIS A 272 7.82 14.81 9.60
N LYS A 273 6.50 14.80 9.37
CA LYS A 273 5.55 14.94 10.45
C LYS A 273 5.47 13.59 11.12
N GLN A 274 5.96 13.49 12.35
CA GLN A 274 5.69 12.31 13.16
C GLN A 274 4.18 12.06 13.12
N GLU A 275 3.79 10.85 12.72
CA GLU A 275 2.42 10.43 12.94
C GLU A 275 2.23 10.37 14.47
N PRO A 276 1.13 10.91 15.00
CA PRO A 276 0.90 10.84 16.43
C PRO A 276 0.89 9.36 16.83
N MET A 277 1.83 8.97 17.69
CA MET A 277 1.87 7.63 18.25
C MET A 277 0.81 7.59 19.35
N PHE A 278 -0.16 6.69 19.22
CA PHE A 278 -1.17 6.48 20.24
C PHE A 278 -1.24 5.00 20.56
N LEU A 279 -1.32 4.69 21.85
CA LEU A 279 -1.42 3.34 22.36
C LEU A 279 -2.66 3.25 23.25
N LYS A 280 -3.39 2.13 23.21
CA LYS A 280 -4.45 1.89 24.17
C LYS A 280 -3.86 1.41 25.49
N GLY A 281 -4.19 2.09 26.58
CA GLY A 281 -3.93 1.65 27.93
C GLY A 281 -4.72 0.38 28.26
N GLU A 282 -4.42 -0.20 29.42
CA GLU A 282 -5.04 -1.45 29.87
C GLU A 282 -6.58 -1.34 30.01
N ASN A 283 -7.05 -0.15 30.40
CA ASN A 283 -8.48 0.15 30.56
C ASN A 283 -9.14 0.72 29.30
N GLY A 284 -8.45 0.66 28.14
CA GLY A 284 -8.94 1.18 26.86
C GLY A 284 -8.77 2.68 26.63
N GLU A 285 -8.17 3.41 27.59
CA GLU A 285 -7.81 4.82 27.46
C GLU A 285 -6.75 5.07 26.37
N LEU A 286 -6.75 6.25 25.76
CA LEU A 286 -5.78 6.61 24.72
C LEU A 286 -4.55 7.27 25.36
N ILE A 287 -3.39 6.61 25.26
CA ILE A 287 -2.10 7.13 25.71
C ILE A 287 -1.41 7.77 24.51
N THR A 288 -1.10 9.05 24.60
CA THR A 288 -0.43 9.84 23.54
C THR A 288 0.94 10.37 23.96
N ASP A 289 1.31 10.16 25.23
CA ASP A 289 2.57 10.58 25.82
C ASP A 289 3.65 9.52 25.59
N GLU A 290 4.81 9.92 25.09
CA GLU A 290 5.87 9.00 24.62
C GLU A 290 6.44 8.14 25.76
N ASP A 291 6.69 8.73 26.93
CA ASP A 291 7.20 8.01 28.10
C ASP A 291 6.18 7.01 28.63
N LYS A 292 4.90 7.40 28.65
CA LYS A 292 3.80 6.50 29.03
C LYS A 292 3.60 5.37 28.02
N ILE A 293 3.79 5.62 26.72
CA ILE A 293 3.74 4.60 25.68
C ILE A 293 4.87 3.58 25.89
N ILE A 294 6.11 4.03 26.11
CA ILE A 294 7.26 3.15 26.38
C ILE A 294 7.02 2.32 27.64
N LYS A 295 6.55 2.95 28.71
CA LYS A 295 6.21 2.25 29.96
C LYS A 295 5.13 1.19 29.74
N ARG A 296 4.07 1.52 29.00
CA ARG A 296 2.98 0.58 28.69
C ARG A 296 3.44 -0.58 27.81
N TRP A 297 4.40 -0.36 26.91
CA TRP A 297 5.07 -1.43 26.15
C TRP A 297 5.90 -2.32 27.07
N LYS A 298 6.68 -1.75 27.99
CA LYS A 298 7.43 -2.50 29.00
C LYS A 298 6.49 -3.39 29.82
N GLU A 299 5.42 -2.81 30.37
CA GLU A 299 4.40 -3.56 31.13
C GLU A 299 3.72 -4.66 30.30
N TYR A 300 3.45 -4.39 29.02
CA TYR A 300 2.91 -5.40 28.11
C TYR A 300 3.86 -6.58 27.94
N PHE A 301 5.14 -6.33 27.67
CA PHE A 301 6.12 -7.39 27.44
C PHE A 301 6.48 -8.14 28.73
N GLU A 302 6.55 -7.46 29.87
CA GLU A 302 6.71 -8.11 31.18
C GLU A 302 5.55 -9.03 31.53
N LYS A 303 4.32 -8.70 31.11
CA LYS A 303 3.16 -9.60 31.23
C LYS A 303 3.17 -10.74 30.21
N LEU A 304 3.69 -10.48 29.00
CA LEU A 304 3.69 -11.45 27.91
C LEU A 304 4.74 -12.56 28.08
N PHE A 305 5.87 -12.25 28.73
CA PHE A 305 7.01 -13.16 28.90
C PHE A 305 7.18 -13.67 30.34
N LYS A 306 6.12 -13.62 31.15
CA LYS A 306 6.08 -14.20 32.49
C LYS A 306 5.56 -15.63 32.47
#